data_AF-A0A2M6WVK6-F1
#
_entry.id   AF-A0A2M6WVK6-F1
#
_cell.length_a   1.000
_cell.length_b   1.000
_cell.length_c   1.000
_cell.angle_alpha   90.00
_cell.angle_beta   90.00
_cell.angle_gamma   90.00
#
_symmetry.space_group_name_H-M   'P 1'
#
loop_
_entity.id
_entity.type
_entity.pdbx_description
1 polymer ?
#
loop_
_entity_poly.entity_id
_entity_poly.type
_entity_poly.pdbx_seq_one_letter_code
_entity_poly.pdbx_strand_id
1 'polypeptide(L)' 'MKTKKIFTKRLRITKNGKILARIPGQNHFNAKEASKKRMARKRVAVFNMTNRIKNKYMGN' A
#
# COMPACT_ATOMS: atom_id res chain seq x y z
N MET A 1 15.85 4.12 16.68
CA MET A 1 14.48 3.55 16.78
C MET A 1 14.34 2.40 15.78
N LYS A 2 13.69 1.28 16.13
CA LYS A 2 13.61 0.08 15.26
C LYS A 2 12.37 0.13 14.37
N THR A 3 12.54 0.01 13.05
CA THR A 3 11.43 -0.03 12.10
C THR A 3 10.76 -1.41 12.07
N LYS A 4 9.45 -1.44 11.81
CA LYS A 4 8.71 -2.71 11.70
C LYS A 4 8.78 -3.25 10.26
N LYS A 5 9.52 -4.35 10.07
CA LYS A 5 9.75 -5.07 8.79
C LYS A 5 8.48 -5.26 7.95
N ILE A 6 7.32 -5.49 8.57
CA ILE A 6 6.04 -5.68 7.86
C ILE A 6 5.63 -4.45 7.03
N PHE A 7 5.93 -3.23 7.48
CA PHE A 7 5.59 -2.01 6.75
C PHE A 7 6.59 -1.75 5.62
N THR A 8 7.90 -1.87 5.88
CA THR A 8 8.95 -1.67 4.85
C THR A 8 8.91 -2.72 3.74
N LYS A 9 8.33 -3.90 3.97
CA LYS A 9 8.10 -4.94 2.95
C LYS A 9 6.77 -4.80 2.17
N ARG A 10 5.86 -3.89 2.57
CA ARG A 10 4.50 -3.79 1.99
C ARG A 10 4.13 -2.38 1.51
N LEU A 11 4.77 -1.34 2.04
CA LEU A 11 4.51 0.07 1.75
C LEU A 11 5.75 0.72 1.14
N ARG A 12 5.57 1.54 0.10
CA ARG A 12 6.63 2.36 -0.49
C ARG A 12 6.43 3.83 -0.12
N ILE A 13 7.45 4.47 0.42
CA ILE A 13 7.50 5.93 0.58
C ILE A 13 8.07 6.53 -0.71
N THR A 14 7.43 7.55 -1.25
CA THR A 14 7.92 8.33 -2.41
C THR A 14 8.83 9.47 -1.96
N LYS A 15 9.62 10.06 -2.88
CA LYS A 15 10.46 11.25 -2.60
C LYS A 15 9.68 12.37 -1.90
N ASN A 16 8.41 12.57 -2.26
CA ASN A 16 7.55 13.61 -1.70
C ASN A 16 6.78 13.13 -0.45
N GLY A 17 7.28 12.11 0.25
CA GLY A 17 6.72 11.61 1.52
C GLY A 17 5.41 10.81 1.44
N LYS A 18 4.74 10.77 0.28
CA LYS A 18 3.49 10.00 0.09
C LYS A 18 3.75 8.50 0.22
N ILE A 19 2.88 7.80 0.94
CA ILE A 19 2.93 6.34 1.12
C ILE A 19 2.06 5.68 0.05
N LEU A 20 2.59 4.65 -0.61
CA LEU A 20 1.91 3.86 -1.64
C LEU A 20 1.77 2.39 -1.22
N ALA A 21 0.63 1.80 -1.52
CA ALA A 21 0.29 0.41 -1.25
C ALA A 21 -0.33 -0.30 -2.46
N ARG A 22 -0.26 -1.64 -2.48
CA ARG A 22 -1.07 -2.48 -3.39
C ARG A 22 -2.53 -2.48 -2.91
N ILE A 23 -3.48 -2.35 -3.84
CA ILE A 23 -4.91 -2.45 -3.53
C ILE A 23 -5.25 -3.90 -3.11
N PRO A 24 -5.99 -4.11 -1.99
CA PRO A 24 -6.35 -5.45 -1.53
C PRO A 24 -7.42 -6.13 -2.41
N GLY A 25 -7.63 -7.43 -2.19
CA GLY A 25 -8.71 -8.20 -2.79
C GLY A 25 -8.44 -8.78 -4.20
N GLN A 26 -7.23 -8.68 -4.72
CA GLN A 26 -6.80 -9.46 -5.89
C GLN A 26 -5.92 -10.64 -5.46
N ASN A 27 -6.44 -11.87 -5.59
CA ASN A 27 -5.67 -13.13 -5.54
C ASN A 27 -6.44 -14.26 -6.27
N HIS A 28 -7.73 -14.46 -5.93
CA HIS A 28 -8.57 -15.55 -6.47
C HIS A 28 -9.82 -15.01 -7.18
N PHE A 29 -10.51 -15.87 -7.94
CA PHE A 29 -11.76 -15.59 -8.67
C PHE A 29 -11.72 -14.44 -9.71
N ASN A 30 -10.53 -13.98 -10.12
CA ASN A 30 -10.34 -12.90 -11.12
C ASN A 30 -11.04 -13.16 -12.48
N ALA A 31 -11.33 -14.43 -12.81
CA ALA A 31 -12.07 -14.80 -14.02
C ALA A 31 -13.57 -14.41 -13.98
N LYS A 32 -14.14 -14.26 -12.77
CA LYS A 32 -15.53 -13.81 -12.56
C LYS A 32 -15.64 -12.29 -12.41
N GLU A 33 -14.54 -11.54 -12.54
CA GLU A 33 -14.50 -10.09 -12.33
C GLU A 33 -14.45 -9.32 -13.66
N ALA A 34 -15.28 -8.27 -13.79
CA ALA A 34 -15.22 -7.34 -14.91
C ALA A 34 -13.82 -6.72 -15.08
N SER A 35 -13.29 -6.73 -16.32
CA SER A 35 -11.93 -6.30 -16.63
C SER A 35 -11.61 -4.86 -16.14
N LYS A 36 -12.58 -3.94 -16.17
CA LYS A 36 -12.44 -2.57 -15.63
C LYS A 36 -12.06 -2.56 -14.14
N LYS A 37 -12.72 -3.36 -13.31
CA LYS A 37 -12.43 -3.48 -11.87
C LYS A 37 -11.06 -4.14 -11.65
N ARG A 38 -10.76 -5.21 -12.40
CA ARG A 38 -9.43 -5.87 -12.40
C ARG A 38 -8.28 -4.90 -12.77
N MET A 39 -8.47 -4.05 -13.78
CA MET A 39 -7.46 -3.07 -14.21
C MET A 39 -7.29 -1.93 -13.21
N ALA A 40 -8.36 -1.44 -12.58
CA ALA A 40 -8.27 -0.48 -11.49
C ALA A 40 -7.47 -1.05 -10.31
N ARG A 41 -7.77 -2.30 -9.91
CA ARG A 41 -7.13 -2.99 -8.77
C ARG A 41 -5.69 -3.51 -9.05
N LYS A 42 -5.17 -3.36 -10.27
CA LYS A 42 -3.73 -3.55 -10.62
C LYS A 42 -2.85 -2.32 -10.27
N ARG A 43 -3.43 -1.14 -10.11
CA ARG A 43 -2.68 0.11 -9.84
C ARG A 43 -2.28 0.19 -8.37
N VAL A 44 -1.19 0.88 -8.06
CA VAL A 44 -0.85 1.26 -6.67
C VAL A 44 -1.71 2.43 -6.24
N ALA A 45 -2.17 2.41 -5.00
CA ALA A 45 -2.98 3.48 -4.39
C ALA A 45 -2.19 4.24 -3.33
N VAL A 46 -2.58 5.49 -3.07
CA VAL A 46 -2.09 6.24 -1.91
C VAL A 46 -2.66 5.62 -0.65
N PHE A 47 -1.80 5.31 0.30
CA PHE A 47 -2.19 4.81 1.62
C PHE A 47 -2.20 5.99 2.60
N ASN A 48 -3.39 6.40 3.02
CA ASN A 48 -3.56 7.50 3.96
C ASN A 48 -3.21 7.04 5.38
N MET A 49 -2.21 7.68 5.99
CA MET A 49 -1.74 7.38 7.35
C MET A 49 -1.37 8.70 8.04
N THR A 50 -1.68 8.83 9.33
CA THR A 50 -1.26 10.00 10.11
C THR A 50 0.24 9.95 10.42
N ASN A 51 0.89 11.12 10.51
CA ASN A 51 2.33 11.22 10.79
C ASN A 51 2.72 10.51 12.11
N ARG A 52 1.84 10.51 13.12
CA ARG A 52 2.02 9.77 14.38
C ARG A 52 2.22 8.27 14.16
N ILE A 53 1.43 7.66 13.28
CA ILE A 53 1.50 6.22 12.97
C ILE A 53 2.72 5.93 12.09
N LYS A 54 3.00 6.78 11.09
CA LYS A 54 4.19 6.69 10.23
C LYS A 54 5.47 6.65 11.07
N ASN A 55 5.67 7.65 11.92
CA ASN A 55 6.89 7.80 12.71
C ASN A 55 7.05 6.61 13.69
N LYS A 56 5.97 6.16 14.33
CA LYS A 56 5.99 5.02 15.28
C LYS A 56 6.44 3.69 14.65
N TYR A 57 6.23 3.48 13.34
CA TYR A 57 6.44 2.16 12.72
C TYR A 57 7.45 2.12 11.58
N MET A 58 7.65 3.23 10.86
CA MET A 58 8.52 3.29 9.68
C MET A 58 9.82 4.07 9.91
N GLY A 59 9.92 4.83 11.01
CA GLY A 59 11.02 5.77 11.21
C GLY A 59 10.75 7.12 10.53
N ASN A 60 11.54 8.11 10.94
CA ASN A 60 11.74 9.35 10.19
C ASN A 60 12.94 9.13 9.27
#